data_AF-A0A8S3ZLB4-F1
#
_entry.id   AF-A0A8S3ZLB4-F1
#
_cell.length_a   1.000
_cell.length_b   1.000
_cell.length_c   1.000
_cell.angle_alpha   90.00
_cell.angle_beta   90.00
_cell.angle_gamma   90.00
#
_symmetry.space_group_name_H-M   'P 1'
#
loop_
_entity.id
_entity.type
_entity.pdbx_description
1 polymer ?
#
loop_
_entity_poly.entity_id
_entity_poly.type
_entity_poly.pdbx_seq_one_letter_code
_entity_poly.pdbx_strand_id
1 'polypeptide(L)'
;MSHIPSARSSSCDYFHHITNKWYRIRVERPPEAEPPGNAKTGQIYLYNRTSLLWDSTPIDSVHAKLLSVEAGERIYYHGSNDCNIKNIIENGIDLTRSTRPVDFSCGGGFYVTRFPTKAVEWSRRVTGWKGGMPAVIAFKISQTLYEEEPHLKLSGESTTNVKFWECIVSHFRHAERSRDVHNALKDVKFITGWVANNKYLGDEETPRRYPFTQLCVRDQDYARRFGSLANISFVLFLVGN
;
A
#
# COMPACT_ATOMS: atom_id res chain seq x y z
N MET A 1 -39.39 -21.29 -13.51
CA MET A 1 -38.65 -21.15 -12.24
C MET A 1 -37.43 -20.29 -12.52
N SER A 2 -37.53 -19.00 -12.19
CA SER A 2 -36.48 -18.01 -12.40
C SER A 2 -35.47 -18.10 -11.26
N HIS A 3 -34.22 -18.43 -11.59
CA HIS A 3 -33.11 -18.31 -10.67
C HIS A 3 -32.82 -16.83 -10.41
N ILE A 4 -33.18 -16.35 -9.22
CA ILE A 4 -32.66 -15.10 -8.66
C ILE A 4 -31.20 -15.38 -8.26
N PRO A 5 -30.20 -14.67 -8.79
CA PRO A 5 -28.85 -14.78 -8.29
C PRO A 5 -28.83 -14.22 -6.86
N SER A 6 -28.52 -15.08 -5.90
CA SER A 6 -28.20 -14.71 -4.53
C SER A 6 -27.07 -13.67 -4.55
N ALA A 7 -27.40 -12.41 -4.29
CA ALA A 7 -26.43 -11.38 -3.99
C ALA A 7 -25.61 -11.85 -2.78
N ARG A 8 -24.33 -12.20 -3.01
CA ARG A 8 -23.38 -12.37 -1.91
C ARG A 8 -23.28 -11.01 -1.22
N SER A 9 -23.87 -10.87 -0.05
CA SER A 9 -23.63 -9.73 0.83
C SER A 9 -22.20 -9.81 1.36
N SER A 10 -21.24 -9.33 0.58
CA SER A 10 -19.89 -9.04 1.07
C SER A 10 -19.91 -7.68 1.77
N SER A 11 -20.66 -7.60 2.87
CA SER A 11 -20.83 -6.36 3.60
C SER A 11 -19.62 -6.20 4.54
N CYS A 12 -18.53 -5.66 3.99
CA CYS A 12 -17.54 -4.97 4.81
C CYS A 12 -18.12 -3.60 5.18
N ASP A 13 -19.27 -3.58 5.87
CA ASP A 13 -20.05 -2.36 6.20
C ASP A 13 -19.38 -1.55 7.32
N TYR A 14 -18.08 -1.34 7.20
CA TYR A 14 -17.30 -0.63 8.19
C TYR A 14 -17.37 0.87 7.86
N PHE A 15 -18.13 1.57 8.69
CA PHE A 15 -18.09 3.02 8.90
C PHE A 15 -18.81 3.96 7.96
N HIS A 16 -19.68 3.52 7.05
CA HIS A 16 -20.29 4.41 6.06
C HIS A 16 -21.32 5.42 6.59
N HIS A 17 -21.59 5.48 7.90
CA HIS A 17 -22.64 6.35 8.46
C HIS A 17 -22.19 7.81 8.71
N ILE A 18 -20.88 8.08 8.84
CA ILE A 18 -20.36 9.45 9.00
C ILE A 18 -19.63 9.85 7.72
N THR A 19 -20.23 10.69 6.90
CA THR A 19 -19.61 11.15 5.65
C THR A 19 -19.10 12.59 5.77
N ASN A 20 -18.07 12.90 4.98
CA ASN A 20 -17.45 14.21 4.85
C ASN A 20 -17.02 14.86 6.17
N LYS A 21 -16.67 14.04 7.17
CA LYS A 21 -16.19 14.49 8.47
C LYS A 21 -15.18 13.48 9.03
N TRP A 22 -14.17 14.00 9.72
CA TRP A 22 -13.22 13.20 10.48
C TRP A 22 -13.86 12.62 11.74
N TYR A 23 -13.63 11.34 11.98
CA TYR A 23 -13.96 10.67 13.24
C TYR A 23 -12.81 9.73 13.63
N ARG A 24 -12.80 9.30 14.89
CA ARG A 24 -11.79 8.39 15.42
C ARG A 24 -12.44 7.10 15.84
N ILE A 25 -11.69 6.03 15.66
CA ILE A 25 -12.06 4.71 16.17
C ILE A 25 -10.96 4.24 17.10
N ARG A 26 -11.34 3.50 18.14
CA ARG A 26 -10.41 2.72 18.93
C ARG A 26 -10.23 1.38 18.22
N VAL A 27 -8.98 0.98 18.03
CA VAL A 27 -8.61 -0.33 17.48
C VAL A 27 -7.83 -1.07 18.54
N GLU A 28 -8.07 -2.37 18.65
CA GLU A 28 -7.27 -3.31 19.41
C GLU A 28 -6.79 -4.40 18.46
N ARG A 29 -5.48 -4.66 18.47
CA ARG A 29 -4.81 -5.62 17.58
C ARG A 29 -4.33 -6.84 18.33
N PRO A 30 -4.24 -8.00 17.66
CA PRO A 30 -3.61 -9.16 18.25
C PRO A 30 -2.09 -8.91 18.43
N PRO A 31 -1.42 -9.58 19.38
CA PRO A 31 -0.02 -9.31 19.72
C PRO A 31 0.96 -9.39 18.55
N GLU A 32 0.73 -10.30 17.59
CA GLU A 32 1.57 -10.54 16.42
C GLU A 32 1.50 -9.46 15.34
N ALA A 33 0.50 -8.56 15.42
CA ALA A 33 0.29 -7.47 14.47
C ALA A 33 1.11 -6.21 14.81
N GLU A 34 1.64 -6.11 16.03
CA GLU A 34 2.43 -4.98 16.52
C GLU A 34 3.85 -5.41 16.88
N PRO A 35 4.87 -4.53 16.68
CA PRO A 35 6.21 -4.80 17.17
C PRO A 35 6.25 -5.10 18.68
N PRO A 36 7.17 -5.95 19.15
CA PRO A 36 7.36 -6.16 20.58
C PRO A 36 7.56 -4.84 21.32
N GLY A 37 6.80 -4.63 22.41
CA GLY A 37 6.83 -3.39 23.20
C GLY A 37 5.91 -2.27 22.72
N ASN A 38 5.33 -2.36 21.52
CA ASN A 38 4.36 -1.38 21.04
C ASN A 38 2.97 -1.56 21.67
N ALA A 39 2.22 -0.46 21.73
CA ALA A 39 0.83 -0.47 22.17
C ALA A 39 -0.06 -1.25 21.18
N LYS A 40 -0.84 -2.19 21.70
CA LYS A 40 -1.80 -3.01 20.92
C LYS A 40 -3.12 -2.29 20.68
N THR A 41 -3.33 -1.16 21.36
CA THR A 41 -4.52 -0.33 21.21
C THR A 41 -4.14 1.05 20.73
N GLY A 42 -4.91 1.60 19.80
CA GLY A 42 -4.65 2.92 19.22
C GLY A 42 -5.91 3.60 18.74
N GLN A 43 -5.78 4.89 18.42
CA GLN A 43 -6.83 5.68 17.79
C GLN A 43 -6.49 5.87 16.32
N ILE A 44 -7.38 5.49 15.41
CA ILE A 44 -7.20 5.72 13.98
C ILE A 44 -8.20 6.77 13.52
N TYR A 45 -7.71 7.74 12.75
CA TYR A 45 -8.53 8.76 12.10
C TYR A 45 -9.09 8.23 10.79
N LEU A 46 -10.40 8.34 10.64
CA LEU A 46 -11.11 7.89 9.46
C LEU A 46 -11.86 9.06 8.83
N TYR A 47 -11.99 9.01 7.51
CA TYR A 47 -12.79 9.95 6.75
C TYR A 47 -13.48 9.21 5.60
N ASN A 48 -14.81 9.21 5.60
CA ASN A 48 -15.58 8.69 4.48
C ASN A 48 -15.93 9.84 3.55
N ARG A 49 -15.37 9.83 2.35
CA ARG A 49 -15.59 10.85 1.34
C ARG A 49 -16.70 10.41 0.41
N THR A 50 -17.68 11.28 0.15
CA THR A 50 -18.73 11.01 -0.86
C THR A 50 -18.32 11.42 -2.28
N SER A 51 -17.28 12.24 -2.43
CA SER A 51 -16.70 12.55 -3.74
C SER A 51 -15.56 11.59 -4.06
N LEU A 52 -15.59 11.04 -5.27
CA LEU A 52 -14.51 10.19 -5.77
C LEU A 52 -13.34 10.98 -6.35
N LEU A 53 -13.53 12.25 -6.74
CA LEU A 53 -12.46 13.01 -7.39
C LEU A 53 -11.51 13.55 -6.32
N TRP A 54 -10.19 13.36 -6.50
CA TRP A 54 -9.21 13.85 -5.52
C TRP A 54 -9.25 15.38 -5.37
N ASP A 55 -9.68 16.08 -6.42
CA ASP A 55 -9.70 17.54 -6.57
C ASP A 55 -10.93 18.27 -5.97
N SER A 56 -12.02 17.59 -5.60
CA SER A 56 -13.32 18.26 -5.34
C SER A 56 -13.86 18.18 -3.90
N THR A 57 -13.02 18.16 -2.88
CA THR A 57 -13.43 18.28 -1.44
C THR A 57 -12.28 18.93 -0.69
N PRO A 58 -12.49 19.77 0.35
CA PRO A 58 -11.44 20.64 0.90
C PRO A 58 -10.24 19.81 1.31
N ILE A 59 -9.29 19.81 0.38
CA ILE A 59 -8.01 19.15 0.46
C ILE A 59 -7.35 19.66 1.73
N ASP A 60 -7.63 20.91 2.15
CA ASP A 60 -7.23 21.57 3.38
C ASP A 60 -7.39 20.75 4.67
N SER A 61 -8.43 19.91 4.81
CA SER A 61 -8.58 19.10 6.04
C SER A 61 -7.72 17.83 6.05
N VAL A 62 -7.53 17.20 4.88
CA VAL A 62 -6.59 16.09 4.68
C VAL A 62 -5.16 16.65 4.66
N HIS A 63 -4.96 17.77 3.97
CA HIS A 63 -3.72 18.53 3.88
C HIS A 63 -3.29 19.04 5.25
N ALA A 64 -4.14 19.61 6.10
CA ALA A 64 -3.72 20.04 7.44
C ALA A 64 -3.15 18.87 8.27
N LYS A 65 -3.71 17.66 8.12
CA LYS A 65 -3.15 16.45 8.74
C LYS A 65 -1.85 16.00 8.04
N LEU A 66 -1.80 16.06 6.70
CA LEU A 66 -0.62 15.77 5.88
C LEU A 66 0.51 16.80 6.01
N LEU A 67 0.21 18.04 6.42
CA LEU A 67 1.13 19.17 6.58
C LEU A 67 1.76 19.18 7.97
N SER A 68 1.24 18.37 8.90
CA SER A 68 1.86 18.12 10.21
C SER A 68 2.97 17.06 10.17
N VAL A 69 3.55 16.81 8.99
CA VAL A 69 4.73 15.94 8.85
C VAL A 69 5.92 16.67 9.43
N GLU A 70 6.44 16.16 10.53
CA GLU A 70 7.61 16.72 11.19
C GLU A 70 8.82 16.63 10.26
N ALA A 71 9.84 17.46 10.50
CA ALA A 71 11.10 17.35 9.77
C ALA A 71 11.67 15.93 9.91
N GLY A 72 11.88 15.24 8.79
CA GLY A 72 12.36 13.85 8.76
C GLY A 72 11.26 12.79 8.60
N GLU A 73 9.98 13.15 8.55
CA GLU A 73 8.92 12.18 8.30
C GLU A 73 8.52 12.09 6.82
N ARG A 74 8.03 10.93 6.40
CA ARG A 74 7.54 10.68 5.03
C ARG A 74 6.18 10.00 5.09
N ILE A 75 5.25 10.47 4.26
CA ILE A 75 3.94 9.82 4.11
C ILE A 75 3.93 8.90 2.91
N TYR A 76 3.49 7.67 3.16
CA TYR A 76 3.28 6.61 2.18
C TYR A 76 1.82 6.17 2.19
N TYR A 77 1.27 5.95 1.00
CA TYR A 77 -0.13 5.60 0.79
C TYR A 77 -0.24 4.21 0.19
N HIS A 78 -1.13 3.40 0.73
CA HIS A 78 -1.56 2.13 0.15
C HIS A 78 -3.03 2.25 -0.27
N GLY A 79 -3.31 1.96 -1.55
CA GLY A 79 -4.65 1.92 -2.10
C GLY A 79 -5.15 0.49 -2.26
N SER A 80 -6.34 0.19 -1.73
CA SER A 80 -6.98 -1.13 -1.83
C SER A 80 -8.50 -1.00 -1.74
N ASN A 81 -9.21 -2.09 -1.46
CA ASN A 81 -10.61 -2.02 -1.06
C ASN A 81 -10.76 -1.93 0.46
N ASP A 82 -11.91 -1.43 0.89
CA ASP A 82 -12.38 -1.35 2.28
C ASP A 82 -12.09 -2.61 3.12
N CYS A 83 -12.40 -3.81 2.62
CA CYS A 83 -12.15 -5.06 3.33
C CYS A 83 -10.65 -5.28 3.62
N ASN A 84 -9.77 -5.03 2.64
CA ASN A 84 -8.33 -5.17 2.83
C ASN A 84 -7.79 -4.11 3.78
N ILE A 85 -8.26 -2.86 3.65
CA ILE A 85 -7.86 -1.78 4.55
C ILE A 85 -8.33 -2.04 5.99
N LYS A 86 -9.56 -2.52 6.18
CA LYS A 86 -10.07 -2.98 7.47
C LYS A 86 -9.17 -4.06 8.07
N ASN A 87 -8.78 -5.06 7.27
CA ASN A 87 -7.87 -6.07 7.76
C ASN A 87 -6.50 -5.49 8.15
N ILE A 88 -5.96 -4.54 7.40
CA ILE A 88 -4.70 -3.88 7.78
C ILE A 88 -4.87 -3.11 9.10
N ILE A 89 -6.00 -2.43 9.28
CA ILE A 89 -6.35 -1.74 10.53
C ILE A 89 -6.37 -2.72 11.71
N GLU A 90 -7.05 -3.85 11.58
CA GLU A 90 -7.30 -4.79 12.68
C GLU A 90 -6.14 -5.77 12.93
N ASN A 91 -5.40 -6.16 11.89
CA ASN A 91 -4.45 -7.27 11.94
C ASN A 91 -3.03 -6.88 11.48
N GLY A 92 -2.81 -5.62 11.11
CA GLY A 92 -1.52 -5.16 10.58
C GLY A 92 -1.25 -5.64 9.15
N ILE A 93 -0.01 -5.44 8.68
CA ILE A 93 0.42 -5.85 7.34
C ILE A 93 0.88 -7.31 7.38
N ASP A 94 0.19 -8.17 6.63
CA ASP A 94 0.56 -9.56 6.39
C ASP A 94 0.99 -9.72 4.93
N LEU A 95 2.27 -10.00 4.71
CA LEU A 95 2.86 -10.13 3.37
C LEU A 95 2.37 -11.40 2.66
N THR A 96 1.92 -12.43 3.38
CA THR A 96 1.50 -13.72 2.80
C THR A 96 0.19 -13.62 2.01
N ARG A 97 -0.58 -12.53 2.19
CA ARG A 97 -1.88 -12.32 1.51
C ARG A 97 -1.76 -11.94 0.04
N SER A 98 -0.61 -11.44 -0.39
CA SER A 98 -0.37 -11.16 -1.81
C SER A 98 0.29 -12.35 -2.47
N THR A 99 -0.35 -12.89 -3.51
CA THR A 99 0.15 -14.03 -4.30
C THR A 99 0.54 -13.66 -5.72
N ARG A 100 0.37 -12.39 -6.11
CA ARG A 100 0.54 -11.96 -7.50
C ARG A 100 2.00 -11.61 -7.82
N PRO A 101 2.49 -12.02 -8.99
CA PRO A 101 3.69 -11.44 -9.62
C PRO A 101 3.48 -9.95 -9.89
N VAL A 102 4.34 -9.10 -9.34
CA VAL A 102 4.37 -7.65 -9.50
C VAL A 102 5.82 -7.16 -9.48
N ASP A 103 6.05 -5.86 -9.71
CA ASP A 103 7.37 -5.28 -10.03
C ASP A 103 8.53 -5.72 -9.12
N PHE A 104 8.27 -5.92 -7.84
CA PHE A 104 9.31 -6.12 -6.82
C PHE A 104 8.98 -7.29 -5.88
N SER A 105 8.09 -8.19 -6.26
CA SER A 105 7.75 -9.40 -5.48
C SER A 105 6.92 -10.35 -6.33
N CYS A 106 7.09 -11.66 -6.12
CA CYS A 106 6.25 -12.70 -6.70
C CYS A 106 5.37 -13.28 -5.59
N GLY A 107 4.44 -12.44 -5.10
CA GLY A 107 3.83 -12.62 -3.79
C GLY A 107 4.74 -12.18 -2.63
N GLY A 108 4.19 -12.00 -1.43
CA GLY A 108 4.98 -11.60 -0.27
C GLY A 108 5.38 -10.12 -0.22
N GLY A 109 4.74 -9.24 -1.00
CA GLY A 109 5.07 -7.81 -1.06
C GLY A 109 3.92 -6.90 -0.64
N PHE A 110 4.23 -5.81 0.08
CA PHE A 110 3.28 -4.74 0.40
C PHE A 110 3.71 -3.42 -0.24
N TYR A 111 2.85 -2.88 -1.11
CA TYR A 111 3.18 -1.75 -1.98
C TYR A 111 2.57 -0.45 -1.50
N VAL A 112 3.41 0.57 -1.43
CA VAL A 112 3.01 1.93 -1.09
C VAL A 112 3.63 2.93 -2.06
N THR A 113 3.08 4.13 -2.10
CA THR A 113 3.58 5.23 -2.92
C THR A 113 3.53 6.55 -2.16
N ARG A 114 4.35 7.53 -2.55
CA ARG A 114 4.26 8.89 -2.01
C ARG A 114 3.21 9.75 -2.74
N PHE A 115 2.61 9.21 -3.80
CA PHE A 115 1.68 9.93 -4.66
C PHE A 115 0.24 9.53 -4.30
N PRO A 116 -0.52 10.36 -3.56
CA PRO A 116 -1.85 9.98 -3.07
C PRO A 116 -2.84 9.70 -4.21
N THR A 117 -2.76 10.46 -5.30
CA THR A 117 -3.56 10.24 -6.52
C THR A 117 -3.34 8.84 -7.11
N LYS A 118 -2.12 8.30 -6.99
CA LYS A 118 -1.80 6.94 -7.43
C LYS A 118 -2.32 5.87 -6.49
N ALA A 119 -2.31 6.09 -5.18
CA ALA A 119 -2.99 5.19 -4.26
C ALA A 119 -4.51 5.16 -4.52
N VAL A 120 -5.14 6.29 -4.83
CA VAL A 120 -6.55 6.31 -5.26
C VAL A 120 -6.75 5.51 -6.54
N GLU A 121 -5.91 5.70 -7.55
CA GLU A 121 -5.96 4.92 -8.79
C GLU A 121 -5.84 3.41 -8.53
N TRP A 122 -4.91 3.00 -7.66
CA TRP A 122 -4.73 1.60 -7.26
C TRP A 122 -5.94 1.04 -6.52
N SER A 123 -6.53 1.80 -5.59
CA SER A 123 -7.73 1.40 -4.86
C SER A 123 -8.89 1.06 -5.80
N ARG A 124 -9.11 1.89 -6.83
CA ARG A 124 -10.15 1.68 -7.85
C ARG A 124 -9.88 0.46 -8.73
N ARG A 125 -8.61 0.22 -9.08
CA ARG A 125 -8.23 -1.00 -9.82
C ARG A 125 -8.51 -2.26 -9.00
N VAL A 126 -8.20 -2.22 -7.70
CA VAL A 126 -8.46 -3.35 -6.79
C VAL A 126 -9.96 -3.62 -6.66
N THR A 127 -10.78 -2.58 -6.46
CA THR A 127 -12.24 -2.77 -6.35
C THR A 127 -12.90 -3.20 -7.64
N GLY A 128 -12.43 -2.70 -8.79
CA GLY A 128 -12.90 -3.17 -10.10
C GLY A 128 -12.68 -4.67 -10.32
N TRP A 129 -11.71 -5.29 -9.62
CA TRP A 129 -11.41 -6.71 -9.73
C TRP A 129 -11.97 -7.56 -8.58
N LYS A 130 -12.02 -7.03 -7.36
CA LYS A 130 -12.36 -7.77 -6.14
C LYS A 130 -13.67 -7.34 -5.49
N GLY A 131 -14.32 -6.29 -5.99
CA GLY A 131 -15.45 -5.65 -5.33
C GLY A 131 -15.03 -4.83 -4.10
N GLY A 132 -16.04 -4.33 -3.37
CA GLY A 132 -15.88 -3.43 -2.23
C GLY A 132 -15.69 -1.96 -2.63
N MET A 133 -15.51 -1.11 -1.63
CA MET A 133 -15.34 0.33 -1.82
C MET A 133 -13.86 0.72 -1.87
N PRO A 134 -13.45 1.66 -2.74
CA PRO A 134 -12.05 2.06 -2.81
C PRO A 134 -11.62 2.74 -1.51
N ALA A 135 -10.47 2.36 -0.96
CA ALA A 135 -9.96 2.92 0.28
C ALA A 135 -8.45 3.14 0.20
N VAL A 136 -7.97 4.16 0.92
CA VAL A 136 -6.55 4.52 1.00
C VAL A 136 -6.17 4.64 2.47
N ILE A 137 -5.12 3.94 2.88
CA ILE A 137 -4.47 4.10 4.19
C ILE A 137 -3.16 4.87 4.02
N ALA A 138 -2.92 5.82 4.92
CA ALA A 138 -1.70 6.63 4.95
C ALA A 138 -0.84 6.27 6.16
N PHE A 139 0.44 5.98 5.90
CA PHE A 139 1.45 5.70 6.90
C PHE A 139 2.44 6.86 7.00
N LYS A 140 2.67 7.36 8.20
CA LYS A 140 3.70 8.33 8.54
C LYS A 140 4.93 7.57 9.04
N ILE A 141 6.01 7.63 8.26
CA ILE A 141 7.23 6.84 8.48
C ILE A 141 8.36 7.80 8.82
N SER A 142 9.02 7.55 9.96
CA SER A 142 10.18 8.34 10.39
C SER A 142 11.40 8.07 9.50
N GLN A 143 12.32 9.03 9.45
CA GLN A 143 13.59 8.88 8.75
C GLN A 143 14.38 7.68 9.27
N THR A 144 14.44 7.50 10.58
CA THR A 144 15.10 6.38 11.25
C THR A 144 14.59 5.02 10.75
N LEU A 145 13.27 4.83 10.73
CA LEU A 145 12.67 3.58 10.25
C LEU A 145 12.97 3.32 8.77
N TYR A 146 13.15 4.39 7.97
CA TYR A 146 13.48 4.26 6.56
C TYR A 146 14.98 4.00 6.31
N GLU A 147 15.88 4.73 6.98
CA GLU A 147 17.31 4.80 6.62
C GLU A 147 18.16 3.72 7.28
N GLU A 148 17.77 3.22 8.47
CA GLU A 148 18.55 2.22 9.21
C GLU A 148 18.35 0.79 8.68
N GLU A 149 17.38 0.59 7.79
CA GLU A 149 17.03 -0.72 7.28
C GLU A 149 17.72 -1.00 5.94
N PRO A 150 18.28 -2.21 5.74
CA PRO A 150 18.82 -2.60 4.45
C PRO A 150 17.75 -2.52 3.36
N HIS A 151 17.98 -1.68 2.35
CA HIS A 151 17.02 -1.48 1.27
C HIS A 151 17.71 -1.24 -0.06
N LEU A 152 17.00 -1.57 -1.14
CA LEU A 152 17.47 -1.37 -2.50
C LEU A 152 16.77 -0.18 -3.15
N LYS A 153 17.54 0.72 -3.78
CA LYS A 153 17.02 1.90 -4.49
C LYS A 153 17.22 1.79 -6.01
N LEU A 154 16.13 1.46 -6.69
CA LEU A 154 16.00 1.27 -8.14
C LEU A 154 15.31 2.46 -8.84
N SER A 155 15.48 3.66 -8.29
CA SER A 155 14.92 4.91 -8.85
C SER A 155 16.01 5.82 -9.45
N GLY A 156 17.21 5.29 -9.69
CA GLY A 156 18.32 6.07 -10.25
C GLY A 156 18.26 6.16 -11.78
N GLU A 157 18.85 7.24 -12.31
CA GLU A 157 18.87 7.51 -13.76
C GLU A 157 20.10 6.97 -14.49
N SER A 158 21.10 6.46 -13.77
CA SER A 158 22.26 5.85 -14.43
C SER A 158 21.83 4.60 -15.22
N THR A 159 22.47 4.36 -16.36
CA THR A 159 22.19 3.20 -17.21
C THR A 159 22.27 1.88 -16.44
N THR A 160 23.21 1.75 -15.50
CA THR A 160 23.32 0.58 -14.62
C THR A 160 22.10 0.41 -13.72
N ASN A 161 21.60 1.49 -13.11
CA ASN A 161 20.40 1.43 -12.27
C ASN A 161 19.16 1.10 -13.11
N VAL A 162 19.04 1.70 -14.30
CA VAL A 162 17.95 1.41 -15.26
C VAL A 162 17.91 -0.08 -15.60
N LYS A 163 19.04 -0.64 -16.04
CA LYS A 163 19.12 -2.06 -16.41
C LYS A 163 18.89 -2.98 -15.22
N PHE A 164 19.36 -2.59 -14.03
CA PHE A 164 19.13 -3.40 -12.84
C PHE A 164 17.65 -3.37 -12.42
N TRP A 165 16.99 -2.22 -12.52
CA TRP A 165 15.54 -2.11 -12.34
C TRP A 165 14.78 -2.99 -13.36
N GLU A 166 15.14 -2.94 -14.65
CA GLU A 166 14.52 -3.79 -15.68
C GLU A 166 14.68 -5.28 -15.34
N CYS A 167 15.89 -5.71 -14.97
CA CYS A 167 16.18 -7.09 -14.58
C CYS A 167 15.33 -7.54 -13.37
N ILE A 168 15.26 -6.72 -12.32
CA ILE A 168 14.47 -7.03 -11.12
C ILE A 168 12.97 -7.09 -11.44
N VAL A 169 12.46 -6.16 -12.24
CA VAL A 169 11.04 -6.12 -12.62
C VAL A 169 10.66 -7.32 -13.47
N SER A 170 11.45 -7.67 -14.48
CA SER A 170 11.21 -8.85 -15.31
C SER A 170 11.22 -10.11 -14.46
N HIS A 171 12.26 -10.29 -13.63
CA HIS A 171 12.38 -11.44 -12.73
C HIS A 171 11.11 -11.69 -11.90
N PHE A 172 10.57 -10.67 -11.24
CA PHE A 172 9.38 -10.86 -10.40
C PHE A 172 8.09 -10.99 -11.20
N ARG A 173 7.92 -10.25 -12.30
CA ARG A 173 6.70 -10.32 -13.11
C ARG A 173 6.56 -11.64 -13.88
N HIS A 174 7.67 -12.27 -14.25
CA HIS A 174 7.71 -13.59 -14.87
C HIS A 174 7.80 -14.74 -13.85
N ALA A 175 7.77 -14.44 -12.54
CA ALA A 175 7.87 -15.44 -11.46
C ALA A 175 9.12 -16.34 -11.57
N GLU A 176 10.22 -15.77 -12.06
CA GLU A 176 11.46 -16.50 -12.30
C GLU A 176 12.15 -16.94 -10.99
N ARG A 177 13.07 -17.89 -11.10
CA ARG A 177 13.91 -18.38 -9.99
C ARG A 177 15.39 -18.13 -10.28
N SER A 178 15.81 -16.88 -10.18
CA SER A 178 17.21 -16.46 -10.30
C SER A 178 17.89 -16.46 -8.93
N ARG A 179 18.98 -17.24 -8.81
CA ARG A 179 19.81 -17.25 -7.60
C ARG A 179 20.50 -15.91 -7.38
N ASP A 180 20.89 -15.22 -8.44
CA ASP A 180 21.57 -13.93 -8.35
C ASP A 180 20.63 -12.86 -7.79
N VAL A 181 19.39 -12.81 -8.28
CA VAL A 181 18.38 -11.90 -7.73
C VAL A 181 18.05 -12.28 -6.28
N HIS A 182 17.93 -13.58 -5.97
CA HIS A 182 17.71 -14.02 -4.59
C HIS A 182 18.85 -13.57 -3.66
N ASN A 183 20.11 -13.80 -4.05
CA ASN A 183 21.28 -13.39 -3.27
C ASN A 183 21.39 -11.87 -3.11
N ALA A 184 21.06 -11.11 -4.16
CA ALA A 184 21.07 -9.65 -4.12
C ALA A 184 20.00 -9.08 -3.17
N LEU A 185 18.93 -9.83 -2.91
CA LEU A 185 17.78 -9.39 -2.11
C LEU A 185 17.65 -10.07 -0.75
N LYS A 186 18.57 -10.98 -0.39
CA LYS A 186 18.45 -11.83 0.81
C LYS A 186 18.23 -11.05 2.11
N ASP A 187 18.89 -9.90 2.26
CA ASP A 187 18.81 -9.06 3.46
C ASP A 187 17.97 -7.80 3.23
N VAL A 188 17.44 -7.61 2.02
CA VAL A 188 16.72 -6.38 1.61
C VAL A 188 15.31 -6.38 2.19
N LYS A 189 15.06 -5.46 3.11
CA LYS A 189 13.78 -5.31 3.84
C LYS A 189 12.69 -4.68 2.97
N PHE A 190 13.10 -3.74 2.12
CA PHE A 190 12.22 -3.13 1.14
C PHE A 190 12.98 -2.65 -0.10
N ILE A 191 12.24 -2.47 -1.20
CA ILE A 191 12.75 -1.96 -2.47
C ILE A 191 12.01 -0.68 -2.82
N THR A 192 12.73 0.38 -3.17
CA THR A 192 12.16 1.58 -3.78
C THR A 192 12.53 1.64 -5.24
N GLY A 193 11.63 2.10 -6.10
CA GLY A 193 11.91 2.18 -7.53
C GLY A 193 10.76 2.70 -8.35
N TRP A 194 10.99 2.83 -9.65
CA TRP A 194 9.95 3.20 -10.62
C TRP A 194 8.85 2.15 -10.70
N VAL A 195 7.65 2.58 -11.03
CA VAL A 195 6.55 1.67 -11.38
C VAL A 195 6.63 1.29 -12.85
N ALA A 196 6.47 0.01 -13.15
CA ALA A 196 6.41 -0.45 -14.53
C ALA A 196 5.01 -0.22 -15.12
N ASN A 197 4.96 0.42 -16.28
CA ASN A 197 3.74 0.82 -16.98
C ASN A 197 3.05 -0.34 -17.70
N ASN A 198 3.80 -1.37 -18.12
CA ASN A 198 3.24 -2.49 -18.87
C ASN A 198 2.16 -3.18 -18.03
N LYS A 199 0.97 -3.42 -18.59
CA LYS A 199 -0.11 -4.14 -17.88
C LYS A 199 0.22 -5.62 -17.72
N TYR A 200 0.83 -6.20 -18.74
CA TYR A 200 1.39 -7.54 -18.79
C TYR A 200 2.81 -7.39 -19.36
N LEU A 201 3.77 -8.11 -18.80
CA LEU A 201 5.12 -8.15 -19.35
C LEU A 201 5.24 -9.47 -20.12
N GLY A 202 5.23 -9.39 -21.45
CA GLY A 202 5.50 -10.55 -22.30
C GLY A 202 6.96 -10.99 -22.20
N ASP A 203 7.29 -12.15 -22.76
CA ASP A 203 8.62 -12.76 -22.63
C ASP A 203 9.74 -11.89 -23.26
N GLU A 204 9.41 -11.10 -24.27
CA GLU A 204 10.36 -10.22 -24.98
C GLU A 204 10.19 -8.72 -24.64
N GLU A 205 9.23 -8.37 -23.76
CA GLU A 205 8.99 -6.97 -23.43
C GLU A 205 9.94 -6.45 -22.35
N THR A 206 10.55 -5.31 -22.61
CA THR A 206 11.26 -4.56 -21.58
C THR A 206 10.27 -3.73 -20.75
N PRO A 207 10.41 -3.72 -19.41
CA PRO A 207 9.61 -2.87 -18.54
C PRO A 207 9.78 -1.39 -18.91
N ARG A 208 8.67 -0.69 -19.13
CA ARG A 208 8.67 0.77 -19.34
C ARG A 208 8.39 1.48 -18.03
N ARG A 209 9.19 2.49 -17.71
CA ARG A 209 8.99 3.30 -16.51
C ARG A 209 7.74 4.15 -16.65
N TYR A 210 6.98 4.20 -15.57
CA TYR A 210 5.93 5.19 -15.36
C TYR A 210 6.48 6.28 -14.44
N PRO A 211 6.12 7.58 -14.62
CA PRO A 211 6.77 8.71 -13.93
C PRO A 211 6.34 8.88 -12.46
N PHE A 212 6.29 7.79 -11.70
CA PHE A 212 6.21 7.83 -10.25
C PHE A 212 6.90 6.61 -9.63
N THR A 213 7.24 6.73 -8.35
CA THR A 213 7.93 5.68 -7.61
C THR A 213 7.00 4.96 -6.64
N GLN A 214 7.36 3.73 -6.33
CA GLN A 214 6.75 2.89 -5.30
C GLN A 214 7.81 2.39 -4.31
N LEU A 215 7.34 1.95 -3.15
CA LEU A 215 8.10 1.18 -2.18
C LEU A 215 7.39 -0.16 -1.98
N CYS A 216 8.13 -1.25 -2.08
CA CYS A 216 7.68 -2.61 -1.80
C CYS A 216 8.35 -3.10 -0.52
N VAL A 217 7.57 -3.29 0.55
CA VAL A 217 8.02 -4.00 1.75
C VAL A 217 8.03 -5.50 1.47
N ARG A 218 9.11 -6.18 1.83
CA ARG A 218 9.35 -7.60 1.53
C ARG A 218 9.66 -8.45 2.76
N ASP A 219 9.98 -7.80 3.88
CA ASP A 219 10.31 -8.45 5.14
C ASP A 219 9.16 -8.28 6.13
N GLN A 220 8.74 -9.37 6.78
CA GLN A 220 7.56 -9.39 7.64
C GLN A 220 7.75 -8.61 8.94
N ASP A 221 8.97 -8.56 9.49
CA ASP A 221 9.26 -7.78 10.69
C ASP A 221 9.31 -6.28 10.37
N TYR A 222 9.85 -5.92 9.20
CA TYR A 222 9.74 -4.56 8.68
C TYR A 222 8.30 -4.19 8.38
N ALA A 223 7.49 -5.09 7.80
CA ALA A 223 6.06 -4.86 7.55
C ALA A 223 5.29 -4.58 8.83
N ARG A 224 5.57 -5.33 9.90
CA ARG A 224 4.98 -5.12 11.23
C ARG A 224 5.34 -3.75 11.81
N ARG A 225 6.60 -3.33 11.71
CA ARG A 225 7.04 -1.99 12.14
C ARG A 225 6.43 -0.88 11.29
N PHE A 226 6.51 -1.01 9.97
CA PHE A 226 5.95 -0.08 8.99
C PHE A 226 4.45 0.13 9.19
N GLY A 227 3.69 -0.95 9.36
CA GLY A 227 2.24 -0.97 9.51
C GLY A 227 1.72 -0.84 10.94
N SER A 228 2.59 -0.56 11.92
CA SER A 228 2.21 -0.37 13.32
C SER A 228 1.16 0.72 13.49
N LEU A 229 0.31 0.63 14.52
CA LEU A 229 -0.73 1.62 14.81
C LEU A 229 -0.15 3.04 14.95
N ALA A 230 1.04 3.17 15.52
CA ALA A 230 1.74 4.44 15.68
C ALA A 230 2.06 5.14 14.34
N ASN A 231 2.25 4.35 13.28
CA ASN A 231 2.56 4.86 11.95
C ASN A 231 1.30 5.14 11.13
N ILE A 232 0.12 4.65 11.50
CA ILE A 232 -1.10 4.93 10.74
C ILE A 232 -1.55 6.36 11.03
N SER A 233 -1.46 7.22 10.02
CA SER A 233 -1.86 8.62 10.12
C SER A 233 -3.38 8.76 9.99
N PHE A 234 -3.94 8.18 8.93
CA PHE A 234 -5.38 8.17 8.67
C PHE A 234 -5.77 7.14 7.60
N VAL A 235 -7.08 6.94 7.45
CA VAL A 235 -7.70 6.14 6.40
C VAL A 235 -8.80 6.95 5.72
N LEU A 236 -8.83 6.88 4.40
CA LEU A 236 -9.86 7.46 3.55
C LEU A 236 -10.67 6.34 2.90
N PHE A 237 -12.00 6.36 3.09
CA PHE A 237 -12.91 5.53 2.32
C PHE A 237 -13.57 6.41 1.25
N LEU A 238 -13.53 5.94 0.00
CA LEU A 238 -14.11 6.63 -1.15
C LEU A 238 -15.48 6.01 -1.42
N VAL A 239 -16.52 6.63 -0.89
CA VAL A 239 -17.90 6.22 -1.12
C VAL A 239 -18.25 6.64 -2.55
N GLY A 240 -18.54 5.66 -3.40
CA GLY A 240 -19.17 5.87 -4.69
C GLY A 240 -20.63 6.21 -4.48
N ASN A 241 -21.12 7.21 -5.23
CA ASN A 241 -22.55 7.45 -5.37
C ASN A 241 -23.24 6.29 -6.09
#